data_AF-A0A5C8SIF6-F1
#
_entry.id   AF-A0A5C8SIF6-F1
#
_cell.length_a   1.000
_cell.length_b   1.000
_cell.length_c   1.000
_cell.angle_alpha   90.00
_cell.angle_beta   90.00
_cell.angle_gamma   90.00
#
_symmetry.space_group_name_H-M   'P 1'
#
loop_
_entity.id
_entity.type
_entity.pdbx_description
1 polymer ?
#
loop_
_entity_poly.entity_id
_entity_poly.type
_entity_poly.pdbx_seq_one_letter_code
_entity_poly.pdbx_strand_id
1 'polypeptide(L)'
;MSDLEQGAFKTTFDPKMTIILGGNSTGKSSLIKSLYWVLGADPARVHESWPNLKVTGLLEFQVDGKTYFMLRHGSVFALFDEARVLMGSMQKVTSQLAPSLAKLLGINLVLPDRKGNPTTPTPAFFFLPFYVDQDVGWERPWQSFEGLKQFANYHRSIVSYHSGILPDEWYARRAELQLMTVEKGELQSQATVVERSALALRQSVTQDALSIDQEAYEAAILRLLAELKKLREKRARFAAALSDVIAQRTLLNDQFEVGRRALKELENDRE
;
A
#
# COMPACT_ATOMS: atom_id res chain seq x y z
N MET A 1 22.98 27.09 -5.28
CA MET A 1 23.36 27.21 -6.70
C MET A 1 22.15 26.82 -7.52
N SER A 2 21.78 27.64 -8.51
CA SER A 2 20.75 27.31 -9.49
C SER A 2 21.45 26.85 -10.76
N ASP A 3 21.18 25.62 -11.21
CA ASP A 3 21.83 25.06 -12.41
C ASP A 3 21.35 25.76 -13.69
N LEU A 4 20.12 26.32 -13.66
CA LEU A 4 19.52 27.03 -14.79
C LEU A 4 19.94 28.50 -14.87
N GLU A 5 20.09 29.16 -13.72
CA GLU A 5 20.48 30.58 -13.68
C GLU A 5 22.00 30.79 -13.53
N GLN A 6 22.76 29.69 -13.37
CA GLN A 6 24.22 29.70 -13.16
C GLN A 6 24.68 30.64 -12.04
N GLY A 7 23.81 30.87 -11.05
CA GLY A 7 24.02 31.76 -9.93
C GLY A 7 24.27 31.02 -8.62
N ALA A 8 25.19 31.53 -7.80
CA ALA A 8 25.41 31.07 -6.44
C ALA A 8 25.31 32.25 -5.46
N PHE A 9 24.57 32.06 -4.38
CA PHE A 9 24.51 32.98 -3.25
C PHE A 9 25.11 32.29 -2.03
N LYS A 10 26.03 32.98 -1.36
CA LYS A 10 26.65 32.54 -0.11
C LYS A 10 26.51 33.65 0.92
N THR A 11 26.07 33.31 2.11
CA THR A 11 26.02 34.22 3.26
C THR A 11 26.40 33.47 4.52
N THR A 12 26.72 34.22 5.58
CA THR A 12 27.00 33.70 6.92
C THR A 12 26.07 34.40 7.90
N PHE A 13 25.58 33.69 8.90
CA PHE A 13 24.74 34.24 9.96
C PHE A 13 25.58 34.53 11.19
N ASP A 14 25.31 35.65 11.85
CA ASP A 14 25.88 35.97 13.15
C ASP A 14 25.32 35.00 14.22
N PRO A 15 26.16 34.49 15.14
CA PRO A 15 25.74 33.50 16.14
C PRO A 15 24.74 34.05 17.17
N LYS A 16 24.57 35.37 17.29
CA LYS A 16 23.61 35.98 18.21
C LYS A 16 22.36 36.46 17.49
N MET A 17 22.51 37.35 16.52
CA MET A 17 21.37 37.94 15.84
C MET A 17 21.74 38.44 14.44
N THR A 18 20.99 37.99 13.45
CA THR A 18 21.09 38.48 12.07
C THR A 18 19.77 39.15 11.69
N ILE A 19 19.83 40.42 11.26
CA ILE A 19 18.67 41.14 10.74
C ILE A 19 18.80 41.22 9.21
N ILE A 20 17.81 40.69 8.50
CA ILE A 20 17.78 40.71 7.02
C ILE A 20 16.81 41.81 6.59
N LEU A 21 17.34 42.90 6.07
CA LEU A 21 16.58 44.06 5.60
C LEU A 21 16.47 44.07 4.07
N GLY A 22 15.35 44.57 3.55
CA GLY A 22 15.13 44.74 2.12
C GLY A 22 13.64 44.88 1.78
N GLY A 23 13.34 45.49 0.63
CA GLY A 23 11.96 45.65 0.14
C GLY A 23 11.25 44.32 -0.14
N ASN A 24 9.97 44.35 -0.47
CA ASN A 24 9.25 43.13 -0.85
C ASN A 24 9.90 42.47 -2.08
N SER A 25 9.83 41.15 -2.16
CA SER A 25 10.34 40.36 -3.28
C SER A 25 11.86 40.43 -3.53
N THR A 26 12.65 40.88 -2.55
CA THR A 26 14.13 40.88 -2.64
C THR A 26 14.80 39.55 -2.24
N GLY A 27 14.02 38.47 -2.09
CA GLY A 27 14.56 37.13 -1.79
C GLY A 27 14.80 36.83 -0.29
N LYS A 28 14.44 37.73 0.63
CA LYS A 28 14.60 37.52 2.09
C LYS A 28 13.91 36.25 2.58
N SER A 29 12.64 36.07 2.20
CA SER A 29 11.85 34.91 2.60
C SER A 29 12.40 33.65 1.97
N SER A 30 12.86 33.72 0.71
CA SER A 30 13.52 32.60 0.01
C SER A 30 14.81 32.18 0.72
N LEU A 31 15.61 33.12 1.22
CA LEU A 31 16.82 32.82 1.99
C LEU A 31 16.49 32.02 3.26
N ILE A 32 15.56 32.49 4.09
CA ILE A 32 15.19 31.79 5.34
C ILE A 32 14.54 30.43 5.03
N LYS A 33 13.64 30.37 4.05
CA LYS A 33 13.01 29.14 3.57
C LYS A 33 14.05 28.12 3.11
N SER A 34 15.13 28.57 2.47
CA SER A 34 16.19 27.67 1.99
C SER A 34 16.91 26.92 3.12
N LEU A 35 17.02 27.50 4.31
CA LEU A 35 17.68 26.87 5.46
C LEU A 35 16.93 25.59 5.87
N TYR A 36 15.63 25.72 6.09
CA TYR A 36 14.75 24.61 6.45
C TYR A 36 14.59 23.62 5.30
N TRP A 37 14.50 24.13 4.07
CA TRP A 37 14.46 23.28 2.88
C TRP A 37 15.69 22.38 2.79
N VAL A 38 16.91 22.88 2.99
CA VAL A 38 18.12 22.03 2.98
C VAL A 38 18.06 20.93 4.04
N LEU A 39 17.44 21.20 5.19
CA LEU A 39 17.24 20.25 6.29
C LEU A 39 16.05 19.30 6.09
N GLY A 40 15.33 19.40 4.96
CA GLY A 40 14.19 18.53 4.62
C GLY A 40 12.86 18.95 5.23
N ALA A 41 12.76 20.20 5.68
CA ALA A 41 11.51 20.84 6.08
C ALA A 41 11.04 21.78 4.96
N ASP A 42 10.21 21.26 4.07
CA ASP A 42 9.71 22.01 2.93
C ASP A 42 8.75 23.13 3.39
N PRO A 43 9.01 24.41 3.04
CA PRO A 43 8.13 25.53 3.43
C PRO A 43 6.74 25.40 2.83
N ALA A 44 5.70 25.82 3.56
CA ALA A 44 4.30 25.73 3.14
C ALA A 44 3.99 26.48 1.84
N ARG A 45 4.78 27.51 1.52
CA ARG A 45 4.68 28.23 0.26
C ARG A 45 6.07 28.53 -0.27
N VAL A 46 6.33 28.13 -1.50
CA VAL A 46 7.52 28.51 -2.27
C VAL A 46 7.09 29.16 -3.57
N HIS A 47 7.97 29.98 -4.15
CA HIS A 47 7.70 30.59 -5.46
C HIS A 47 7.62 29.48 -6.53
N GLU A 48 6.70 29.61 -7.49
CA GLU A 48 6.41 28.56 -8.49
C GLU A 48 7.61 28.18 -9.36
N SER A 49 8.55 29.11 -9.56
CA SER A 49 9.79 28.82 -10.29
C SER A 49 10.77 27.95 -9.50
N TRP A 50 10.71 27.92 -8.17
CA TRP A 50 11.72 27.27 -7.30
C TRP A 50 11.93 25.78 -7.60
N PRO A 51 10.87 24.95 -7.77
CA PRO A 51 11.05 23.54 -8.12
C PRO A 51 11.75 23.34 -9.47
N ASN A 52 11.58 24.28 -10.40
CA ASN A 52 12.14 24.20 -11.75
C ASN A 52 13.62 24.57 -11.78
N LEU A 53 14.11 25.37 -10.82
CA LEU A 53 15.48 25.91 -10.80
C LEU A 53 16.59 24.90 -10.51
N LYS A 54 16.26 23.62 -10.25
CA LYS A 54 17.23 22.56 -9.87
C LYS A 54 18.20 23.06 -8.79
N VAL A 55 17.65 23.62 -7.72
CA VAL A 55 18.44 24.25 -6.68
C VAL A 55 19.29 23.22 -5.93
N THR A 56 20.56 23.53 -5.74
CA THR A 56 21.45 22.85 -4.79
C THR A 56 21.69 23.78 -3.61
N GLY A 57 21.43 23.29 -2.40
CA GLY A 57 21.69 24.02 -1.16
C GLY A 57 22.72 23.29 -0.30
N LEU A 58 23.63 24.04 0.30
CA LEU A 58 24.60 23.56 1.28
C LEU A 58 24.46 24.43 2.53
N LEU A 59 24.17 23.79 3.66
CA LEU A 59 24.05 24.43 4.96
C LEU A 59 25.16 23.92 5.87
N GLU A 60 25.96 24.84 6.39
CA GLU A 60 26.89 24.61 7.50
C GLU A 60 26.18 25.00 8.80
N PHE A 61 26.20 24.10 9.79
CA PHE A 61 25.52 24.32 11.07
C PHE A 61 26.26 23.59 12.21
N GLN A 62 25.97 23.97 13.44
CA GLN A 62 26.57 23.35 14.63
C GLN A 62 25.52 22.68 15.51
N VAL A 63 25.88 21.52 16.06
CA VAL A 63 25.09 20.80 17.07
C VAL A 63 26.06 20.40 18.18
N ASP A 64 25.77 20.78 19.42
CA ASP A 64 26.61 20.53 20.60
C ASP A 64 28.10 20.90 20.39
N GLY A 65 28.34 22.03 19.72
CA GLY A 65 29.68 22.55 19.44
C GLY A 65 30.44 21.84 18.30
N LYS A 66 29.84 20.84 17.65
CA LYS A 66 30.42 20.16 16.49
C LYS A 66 29.81 20.69 15.19
N THR A 67 30.66 20.89 14.19
CA THR A 67 30.25 21.39 12.87
C THR A 67 29.77 20.24 11.98
N TYR A 68 28.69 20.49 11.25
CA TYR A 68 28.10 19.58 10.28
C TYR A 68 27.73 20.32 9.00
N PHE A 69 27.66 19.57 7.91
CA PHE A 69 27.21 20.09 6.62
C PHE A 69 26.05 19.26 6.09
N MET A 70 24.95 19.91 5.73
CA MET A 70 23.83 19.29 5.02
C MET A 70 23.81 19.81 3.59
N LEU A 71 23.95 18.91 2.63
CA LEU A 71 23.76 19.18 1.21
C LEU A 71 22.39 18.65 0.78
N ARG A 72 21.61 19.44 0.05
CA ARG A 72 20.41 18.98 -0.66
C ARG A 72 20.52 19.31 -2.15
N HIS A 73 20.28 18.31 -2.98
CA HIS A 73 20.10 18.44 -4.42
C HIS A 73 18.83 17.70 -4.83
N GLY A 74 17.78 18.44 -5.18
CA GLY A 74 16.46 17.86 -5.42
C GLY A 74 15.92 17.11 -4.19
N SER A 75 15.73 15.80 -4.33
CA SER A 75 15.30 14.89 -3.25
C SER A 75 16.46 14.18 -2.54
N VAL A 76 17.70 14.39 -2.97
CA VAL A 76 18.89 13.77 -2.38
C VAL A 76 19.45 14.67 -1.29
N PHE A 77 19.69 14.10 -0.12
CA PHE A 77 20.31 14.73 1.04
C PHE A 77 21.62 14.02 1.35
N ALA A 78 22.66 14.78 1.67
CA ALA A 78 23.94 14.24 2.13
C ALA A 78 24.39 14.99 3.37
N LEU A 79 24.65 14.23 4.45
CA LEU A 79 25.15 14.75 5.71
C LEU A 79 26.65 14.46 5.81
N PHE A 80 27.42 15.48 6.16
CA PHE A 80 28.86 15.39 6.36
C PHE A 80 29.24 15.86 7.76
N ASP A 81 30.33 15.29 8.27
CA ASP A 81 30.95 15.72 9.53
C ASP A 81 31.83 16.97 9.34
N GLU A 82 32.49 17.40 10.41
CA GLU A 82 33.41 18.54 10.43
C GLU A 82 34.59 18.38 9.44
N ALA A 83 35.06 17.15 9.23
CA ALA A 83 36.12 16.83 8.27
C ALA A 83 35.59 16.74 6.83
N ARG A 84 34.29 17.02 6.61
CA ARG A 84 33.57 16.90 5.33
C ARG A 84 33.55 15.47 4.80
N VAL A 85 33.65 14.48 5.69
CA VAL A 85 33.48 13.07 5.36
C VAL A 85 31.99 12.76 5.33
N LEU A 86 31.55 12.05 4.28
CA LEU A 86 30.16 11.67 4.11
C LEU A 86 29.72 10.72 5.23
N MET A 87 28.80 11.17 6.08
CA MET A 87 28.19 10.35 7.13
C MET A 87 27.03 9.52 6.58
N GLY A 88 26.31 10.05 5.59
CA GLY A 88 25.21 9.34 4.96
C GLY A 88 24.58 10.11 3.80
N SER A 89 23.98 9.35 2.88
CA SER A 89 23.16 9.87 1.78
C SER A 89 21.74 9.31 1.90
N MET A 90 20.74 10.19 1.77
CA MET A 90 19.33 9.89 2.02
C MET A 90 18.49 10.43 0.87
N GLN A 91 17.47 9.68 0.46
CA GLN A 91 16.50 10.12 -0.54
C GLN A 91 15.08 10.18 0.03
N LYS A 92 14.77 9.33 1.02
CA LYS A 92 13.45 9.27 1.64
C LYS A 92 13.43 10.11 2.91
N VAL A 93 12.65 11.19 2.91
CA VAL A 93 12.54 12.11 4.05
C VAL A 93 12.09 11.38 5.31
N THR A 94 10.98 10.63 5.26
CA THR A 94 10.39 10.00 6.45
C THR A 94 11.21 8.83 7.01
N SER A 95 11.76 7.95 6.16
CA SER A 95 12.38 6.71 6.61
C SER A 95 13.90 6.77 6.71
N GLN A 96 14.56 7.81 6.18
CA GLN A 96 16.03 7.92 6.19
C GLN A 96 16.49 9.25 6.78
N LEU A 97 16.04 10.38 6.24
CA LEU A 97 16.48 11.70 6.71
C LEU A 97 15.98 11.99 8.12
N ALA A 98 14.69 11.77 8.39
CA ALA A 98 14.08 12.09 9.66
C ALA A 98 14.72 11.34 10.84
N PRO A 99 14.94 10.01 10.80
CA PRO A 99 15.64 9.32 11.88
C PRO A 99 17.11 9.75 12.03
N SER A 100 17.80 10.01 10.91
CA SER A 100 19.21 10.44 10.95
C SER A 100 19.36 11.83 11.58
N LEU A 101 18.51 12.78 11.18
CA LEU A 101 18.51 14.13 11.72
C LEU A 101 17.98 14.17 13.16
N ALA A 102 16.98 13.35 13.49
CA ALA A 102 16.49 13.20 14.85
C ALA A 102 17.60 12.73 15.79
N LYS A 103 18.37 11.69 15.38
CA LYS A 103 19.53 11.21 16.14
C LYS A 103 20.59 12.30 16.30
N LEU A 104 20.88 13.05 15.24
CA LEU A 104 21.85 14.14 15.28
C LEU A 104 21.45 15.26 16.25
N LEU A 105 20.18 15.66 16.23
CA LEU A 105 19.63 16.75 17.03
C LEU A 105 19.16 16.32 18.43
N GLY A 106 19.31 15.04 18.80
CA GLY A 106 18.80 14.52 20.08
C GLY A 106 17.28 14.55 20.19
N ILE A 107 16.56 14.42 19.08
CA ILE A 107 15.10 14.47 19.05
C ILE A 107 14.52 13.05 19.24
N ASN A 108 13.84 12.84 20.36
CA ASN A 108 13.17 11.60 20.74
C ASN A 108 11.64 11.64 20.51
N LEU A 109 11.17 12.62 19.74
CA LEU A 109 9.76 12.78 19.41
C LEU A 109 9.26 11.63 18.53
N VAL A 110 8.22 10.94 19.00
CA VAL A 110 7.50 9.90 18.23
C VAL A 110 6.02 10.23 18.17
N LEU A 111 5.44 10.16 16.97
CA LEU A 111 4.02 10.40 16.73
C LEU A 111 3.36 9.15 16.10
N PRO A 112 2.11 8.83 16.47
CA PRO A 112 1.38 7.75 15.82
C PRO A 112 0.94 8.20 14.43
N ASP A 113 1.35 7.47 13.39
CA ASP A 113 0.88 7.71 12.02
C ASP A 113 -0.63 7.42 11.90
N ARG A 114 -1.19 7.59 10.69
CA ARG A 114 -2.63 7.34 10.46
C ARG A 114 -3.03 5.87 10.62
N LYS A 115 -2.09 4.93 10.55
CA LYS A 115 -2.31 3.52 10.83
C LYS A 115 -2.12 3.18 12.32
N GLY A 116 -1.75 4.18 13.12
CA GLY A 116 -1.45 4.03 14.53
C GLY A 116 -0.03 3.51 14.78
N ASN A 117 0.86 3.46 13.80
CA ASN A 117 2.24 3.02 14.03
C ASN A 117 3.08 4.16 14.62
N PRO A 118 3.88 3.91 15.67
CA PRO A 118 4.82 4.90 16.17
C PRO A 118 5.85 5.23 15.09
N THR A 119 5.94 6.50 14.71
CA THR A 119 6.80 6.97 13.61
C THR A 119 7.54 8.24 14.01
N THR A 120 8.83 8.32 13.69
CA THR A 120 9.61 9.57 13.82
C THR A 120 9.07 10.59 12.81
N PRO A 121 8.63 11.77 13.26
CA PRO A 121 8.07 12.76 12.35
C PRO A 121 9.15 13.38 11.47
N THR A 122 8.76 13.92 10.32
CA THR A 122 9.68 14.56 9.37
C THR A 122 10.32 15.83 9.95
N PRO A 123 11.43 16.33 9.37
CA PRO A 123 12.11 17.53 9.86
C PRO A 123 11.20 18.77 9.98
N ALA A 124 10.12 18.85 9.18
CA ALA A 124 9.10 19.88 9.30
C ALA A 124 8.54 20.02 10.73
N PHE A 125 8.40 18.91 11.46
CA PHE A 125 7.90 18.92 12.84
C PHE A 125 8.96 19.35 13.86
N PHE A 126 10.25 19.13 13.58
CA PHE A 126 11.34 19.52 14.47
C PHE A 126 11.48 21.05 14.55
N PHE A 127 11.28 21.71 13.41
CA PHE A 127 11.46 23.15 13.29
C PHE A 127 10.17 23.97 13.44
N LEU A 128 9.02 23.30 13.57
CA LEU A 128 7.71 23.93 13.58
C LEU A 128 7.55 25.04 14.64
N PRO A 129 8.04 24.90 15.90
CA PRO A 129 7.95 25.96 16.89
C PRO A 129 8.89 27.14 16.62
N PHE A 130 9.92 26.95 15.80
CA PHE A 130 11.03 27.90 15.65
C PHE A 130 10.94 28.73 14.36
N TYR A 131 9.92 28.48 13.54
CA TYR A 131 9.71 29.20 12.29
C TYR A 131 8.24 29.55 12.04
N VAL A 132 7.99 30.84 11.81
CA VAL A 132 6.70 31.36 11.35
C VAL A 132 6.88 31.86 9.93
N ASP A 133 6.20 31.20 8.98
CA ASP A 133 6.22 31.62 7.58
C ASP A 133 5.49 32.97 7.41
N GLN A 134 6.04 33.85 6.55
CA GLN A 134 5.45 35.17 6.33
C GLN A 134 4.12 35.10 5.56
N ASP A 135 3.97 34.15 4.64
CA ASP A 135 2.81 34.07 3.75
C ASP A 135 1.61 33.42 4.43
N VAL A 136 1.85 32.38 5.25
CA VAL A 136 0.79 31.55 5.84
C VAL A 136 0.79 31.58 7.37
N GLY A 137 1.95 31.81 7.99
CA GLY A 137 2.14 31.63 9.43
C GLY A 137 1.35 32.59 10.32
N TRP A 138 0.99 33.77 9.81
CA TRP A 138 0.18 34.76 10.55
C TRP A 138 -1.32 34.42 10.57
N GLU A 139 -1.86 33.87 9.49
CA GLU A 139 -3.26 33.45 9.41
C GLU A 139 -3.46 32.06 10.02
N ARG A 140 -2.47 31.18 9.86
CA ARG A 140 -2.51 29.78 10.29
C ARG A 140 -1.25 29.43 11.07
N PRO A 141 -1.22 29.74 12.38
CA PRO A 141 -0.14 29.32 13.25
C PRO A 141 0.10 27.82 13.13
N TRP A 142 1.36 27.39 13.26
CA TRP A 142 1.76 25.98 13.16
C TRP A 142 1.56 25.34 11.78
N GLN A 143 1.49 26.14 10.71
CA GLN A 143 1.38 25.65 9.32
C GLN A 143 2.47 26.23 8.40
N SER A 144 3.66 26.52 8.94
CA SER A 144 4.78 27.10 8.19
C SER A 144 5.45 26.13 7.20
N PHE A 145 5.17 24.82 7.32
CA PHE A 145 5.77 23.75 6.51
C PHE A 145 4.72 22.87 5.81
N GLU A 146 5.12 22.22 4.72
CA GLU A 146 4.33 21.18 4.06
C GLU A 146 4.41 19.83 4.79
N GLY A 147 3.56 18.88 4.38
CA GLY A 147 3.60 17.50 4.91
C GLY A 147 3.03 17.33 6.32
N LEU A 148 2.58 18.39 6.99
CA LEU A 148 2.09 18.34 8.38
C LEU A 148 0.84 17.45 8.56
N LYS A 149 0.07 17.22 7.48
CA LYS A 149 -1.09 16.32 7.48
C LYS A 149 -0.73 14.84 7.68
N GLN A 150 0.56 14.49 7.73
CA GLN A 150 1.03 13.14 8.03
C GLN A 150 0.48 12.62 9.37
N PHE A 151 0.35 13.50 10.37
CA PHE A 151 -0.15 13.16 11.69
C PHE A 151 -1.44 13.93 12.00
N ALA A 152 -2.36 13.30 12.72
CA ALA A 152 -3.55 13.97 13.23
C ALA A 152 -3.24 14.62 14.59
N ASN A 153 -3.81 15.80 14.86
CA ASN A 153 -3.74 16.47 16.16
C ASN A 153 -2.31 16.64 16.73
N TYR A 154 -1.32 16.86 15.85
CA TYR A 154 0.09 16.91 16.22
C TYR A 154 0.42 18.10 17.14
N HIS A 155 -0.32 19.22 17.07
CA HIS A 155 -0.02 20.46 17.80
C HIS A 155 0.27 20.24 19.28
N ARG A 156 -0.59 19.50 19.99
CA ARG A 156 -0.43 19.25 21.43
C ARG A 156 0.86 18.47 21.72
N SER A 157 1.17 17.47 20.90
CA SER A 157 2.37 16.65 21.05
C SER A 157 3.64 17.45 20.78
N ILE A 158 3.64 18.31 19.75
CA ILE A 158 4.77 19.19 19.42
C ILE A 158 5.01 20.21 20.53
N VAL A 159 3.96 20.91 20.97
CA VAL A 159 4.06 21.90 22.05
C VAL A 159 4.57 21.24 23.33
N SER A 160 4.00 20.09 23.72
CA SER A 160 4.41 19.40 24.96
C SER A 160 5.86 18.92 24.91
N TYR A 161 6.34 18.50 23.74
CA TYR A 161 7.72 18.06 23.53
C TYR A 161 8.70 19.23 23.66
N HIS A 162 8.52 20.27 22.83
CA HIS A 162 9.47 21.38 22.79
C HIS A 162 9.41 22.32 24.00
N SER A 163 8.31 22.31 24.75
CA SER A 163 8.23 23.01 26.04
C SER A 163 8.83 22.22 27.20
N GLY A 164 9.15 20.93 27.01
CA GLY A 164 9.63 20.06 28.08
C GLY A 164 8.56 19.65 29.09
N ILE A 165 7.26 19.90 28.81
CA ILE A 165 6.15 19.45 29.68
C ILE A 165 6.14 17.93 29.79
N LEU A 166 6.44 17.23 28.69
CA LEU A 166 6.56 15.78 28.66
C LEU A 166 8.00 15.39 28.34
N PRO A 167 8.66 14.58 29.19
CA PRO A 167 10.05 14.17 28.98
C PRO A 167 10.17 13.15 27.85
N ASP A 168 11.39 12.95 27.33
CA ASP A 168 11.69 11.99 26.27
C ASP A 168 11.24 10.56 26.62
N GLU A 169 11.39 10.15 27.87
CA GLU A 169 10.94 8.84 28.37
C GLU A 169 9.44 8.64 28.13
N TRP A 170 8.63 9.70 28.25
CA TRP A 170 7.20 9.61 28.00
C TRP A 170 6.90 9.26 26.55
N TYR A 171 7.64 9.83 25.60
CA TYR A 171 7.47 9.55 24.17
C TYR A 171 7.95 8.13 23.83
N ALA A 172 9.06 7.68 24.44
CA ALA A 172 9.52 6.30 24.31
C ALA A 172 8.47 5.29 24.81
N ARG A 173 7.95 5.49 26.03
CA ARG A 173 6.88 4.64 26.60
C ARG A 173 5.59 4.69 25.80
N ARG A 174 5.23 5.87 25.28
CA ARG A 174 4.05 6.02 24.42
C ARG A 174 4.23 5.25 23.10
N ALA A 175 5.43 5.25 22.52
CA ALA A 175 5.72 4.48 21.32
C ALA A 175 5.59 2.97 21.59
N GLU A 176 6.13 2.49 22.72
CA GLU A 176 5.97 1.08 23.16
C GLU A 176 4.50 0.69 23.32
N LEU A 177 3.72 1.51 24.05
CA LEU A 177 2.28 1.28 24.26
C LEU A 177 1.53 1.23 22.93
N GLN A 178 1.88 2.11 21.99
CA GLN A 178 1.26 2.16 20.69
C GLN A 178 1.56 0.90 19.87
N LEU A 179 2.79 0.41 19.89
CA LEU A 179 3.17 -0.83 19.21
C LEU A 179 2.39 -2.03 19.76
N MET A 180 2.31 -2.16 21.10
CA MET A 180 1.52 -3.21 21.76
C MET A 180 0.03 -3.10 21.42
N THR A 181 -0.49 -1.89 21.22
CA THR A 181 -1.90 -1.67 20.85
C THR A 181 -2.18 -2.14 19.43
N VAL A 182 -1.26 -1.89 18.48
CA VAL A 182 -1.36 -2.39 17.11
C VAL A 182 -1.30 -3.92 17.10
N GLU A 183 -0.31 -4.51 17.77
CA GLU A 183 -0.15 -5.97 17.88
C GLU A 183 -1.38 -6.64 18.50
N LYS A 184 -1.93 -6.06 19.58
CA LYS A 184 -3.17 -6.53 20.19
C LYS A 184 -4.33 -6.52 19.20
N GLY A 185 -4.47 -5.46 18.40
CA GLY A 185 -5.51 -5.36 17.38
C GLY A 185 -5.39 -6.42 16.28
N GLU A 186 -4.17 -6.72 15.84
CA GLU A 186 -3.89 -7.79 14.87
C GLU A 186 -4.25 -9.18 15.43
N LEU A 187 -3.83 -9.47 16.67
CA LEU A 187 -4.15 -10.72 17.34
C LEU A 187 -5.66 -10.89 17.56
N GLN A 188 -6.37 -9.82 17.92
CA GLN A 188 -7.84 -9.85 18.06
C GLN A 188 -8.54 -10.13 16.72
N SER A 189 -8.05 -9.54 15.63
CA SER A 189 -8.55 -9.82 14.29
C SER A 189 -8.36 -11.31 13.92
N GLN A 190 -7.17 -11.85 14.17
CA GLN A 190 -6.87 -13.27 13.95
C GLN A 190 -7.76 -14.19 14.80
N ALA A 191 -7.92 -13.88 16.10
CA ALA A 191 -8.80 -14.62 16.99
C ALA A 191 -10.24 -14.64 16.47
N THR A 192 -10.75 -13.49 16.00
CA THR A 192 -12.10 -13.38 15.42
C THR A 192 -12.27 -14.25 14.18
N VAL A 193 -11.24 -14.34 13.32
CA VAL A 193 -11.25 -15.23 12.15
C VAL A 193 -11.31 -16.69 12.57
N VAL A 194 -10.47 -17.10 13.53
CA VAL A 194 -10.44 -18.47 14.05
C VAL A 194 -11.77 -18.85 14.68
N GLU A 195 -12.37 -17.97 15.50
CA GLU A 195 -13.69 -18.18 16.10
C GLU A 195 -14.78 -18.36 15.05
N ARG A 196 -14.78 -17.53 14.00
CA ARG A 196 -15.74 -17.65 12.89
C ARG A 196 -15.58 -18.96 12.12
N SER A 197 -14.33 -19.37 11.83
CA SER A 197 -14.05 -20.64 11.17
C SER A 197 -14.46 -21.84 12.04
N ALA A 198 -14.20 -21.80 13.35
CA ALA A 198 -14.62 -22.83 14.28
C ALA A 198 -16.15 -22.93 14.39
N LEU A 199 -16.85 -21.80 14.40
CA LEU A 199 -18.31 -21.75 14.37
C LEU A 199 -18.88 -22.37 13.08
N ALA A 200 -18.31 -22.01 11.92
CA ALA A 200 -18.72 -22.56 10.63
C ALA A 200 -18.48 -24.07 10.54
N LEU A 201 -17.36 -24.56 11.09
CA LEU A 201 -17.08 -26.00 11.16
C LEU A 201 -18.08 -26.73 12.07
N ARG A 202 -18.40 -26.16 13.24
CA ARG A 202 -19.42 -26.75 14.12
C ARG A 202 -20.78 -26.83 13.45
N GLN A 203 -21.19 -25.77 12.74
CA GLN A 203 -22.47 -25.74 12.02
C GLN A 203 -22.54 -26.77 10.88
N SER A 204 -21.47 -26.92 10.10
CA SER A 204 -21.40 -27.93 9.03
C SER A 204 -21.40 -29.36 9.59
N VAL A 205 -20.64 -29.64 10.65
CA VAL A 205 -20.65 -30.96 11.31
C VAL A 205 -22.05 -31.31 11.86
N THR A 206 -22.80 -30.34 12.39
CA THR A 206 -24.18 -30.60 12.82
C THR A 206 -25.18 -30.79 11.67
N GLN A 207 -24.91 -30.27 10.47
CA GLN A 207 -25.75 -30.51 9.30
C GLN A 207 -25.51 -31.88 8.67
N ASP A 208 -24.27 -32.38 8.66
CA ASP A 208 -23.95 -33.70 8.10
C ASP A 208 -24.14 -34.86 9.09
N ALA A 209 -24.27 -34.60 10.39
CA ALA A 209 -24.45 -35.63 11.41
C ALA A 209 -25.91 -36.07 11.66
N LEU A 210 -26.90 -35.58 10.90
CA LEU A 210 -28.34 -35.80 11.19
C LEU A 210 -29.13 -36.37 9.99
N SER A 211 -28.90 -37.65 9.71
CA SER A 211 -29.90 -38.74 9.58
C SER A 211 -29.42 -39.81 8.59
N ILE A 212 -28.53 -40.69 9.04
CA ILE A 212 -28.36 -41.99 8.38
C ILE A 212 -29.49 -42.87 8.89
N ASP A 213 -30.69 -42.63 8.38
CA ASP A 213 -31.80 -43.58 8.49
C ASP A 213 -31.50 -44.74 7.52
N GLN A 214 -30.93 -45.80 8.08
CA GLN A 214 -30.52 -47.00 7.35
C GLN A 214 -31.71 -47.61 6.58
N GLU A 215 -32.92 -47.55 7.12
CA GLU A 215 -34.13 -48.08 6.50
C GLU A 215 -34.55 -47.23 5.30
N ALA A 216 -34.47 -45.90 5.40
CA ALA A 216 -34.74 -44.99 4.29
C ALA A 216 -33.74 -45.18 3.12
N TYR A 217 -32.47 -45.42 3.44
CA TYR A 217 -31.44 -45.72 2.43
C TYR A 217 -31.68 -47.05 1.73
N GLU A 218 -32.03 -48.10 2.48
CA GLU A 218 -32.34 -49.40 1.91
C GLU A 218 -33.58 -49.34 1.00
N ALA A 219 -34.62 -48.61 1.40
CA ALA A 219 -35.79 -48.35 0.58
C ALA A 219 -35.46 -47.58 -0.71
N ALA A 220 -34.57 -46.59 -0.64
CA ALA A 220 -34.12 -45.82 -1.81
C ALA A 220 -33.31 -46.70 -2.79
N ILE A 221 -32.42 -47.56 -2.28
CA ILE A 221 -31.65 -48.51 -3.09
C ILE A 221 -32.59 -49.49 -3.80
N LEU A 222 -33.55 -50.07 -3.10
CA LEU A 222 -34.53 -50.99 -3.70
C LEU A 222 -35.38 -50.32 -4.78
N ARG A 223 -35.78 -49.07 -4.57
CA ARG A 223 -36.51 -48.28 -5.58
C ARG A 223 -35.66 -48.05 -6.84
N LEU A 224 -34.40 -47.65 -6.67
CA LEU A 224 -33.47 -47.45 -7.79
C LEU A 224 -33.20 -48.75 -8.56
N LEU A 225 -33.06 -49.87 -7.85
CA LEU A 225 -32.90 -51.19 -8.48
C LEU A 225 -34.14 -51.58 -9.31
N ALA A 226 -35.35 -51.31 -8.80
CA ALA A 226 -36.59 -51.56 -9.54
C ALA A 226 -36.70 -50.68 -10.81
N GLU A 227 -36.29 -49.42 -10.72
CA GLU A 227 -36.29 -48.50 -11.86
C GLU A 227 -35.25 -48.89 -12.92
N LEU A 228 -34.04 -49.30 -12.49
CA LEU A 228 -33.00 -49.86 -13.36
C LEU A 228 -33.49 -51.11 -14.10
N LYS A 229 -34.24 -51.99 -13.42
CA LYS A 229 -34.82 -53.18 -14.05
C LYS A 229 -35.80 -52.79 -15.16
N LYS A 230 -36.73 -51.86 -14.89
CA LYS A 230 -37.67 -51.35 -15.90
C LYS A 230 -36.96 -50.71 -17.10
N LEU A 231 -35.91 -49.93 -16.85
CA LEU A 231 -35.10 -49.32 -17.90
C LEU A 231 -34.37 -50.37 -18.75
N ARG A 232 -33.82 -51.43 -18.13
CA ARG A 232 -33.20 -52.54 -18.85
C ARG A 232 -34.19 -53.29 -19.74
N GLU A 233 -35.40 -53.56 -19.25
CA GLU A 233 -36.46 -54.19 -20.04
C GLU A 233 -36.88 -53.33 -21.24
N LYS A 234 -37.04 -52.01 -21.05
CA LYS A 234 -37.30 -51.07 -22.15
C LYS A 234 -36.17 -51.09 -23.19
N ARG A 235 -34.91 -51.06 -22.73
CA ARG A 235 -33.74 -51.11 -23.62
C ARG A 235 -33.70 -52.41 -24.43
N ALA A 236 -34.02 -53.55 -23.82
CA ALA A 236 -34.08 -54.83 -24.52
C ALA A 236 -35.16 -54.84 -25.62
N ARG A 237 -36.35 -54.29 -25.34
CA ARG A 237 -37.42 -54.16 -26.35
C ARG A 237 -37.01 -53.27 -27.51
N PHE A 238 -36.39 -52.12 -27.24
CA PHE A 238 -35.91 -51.23 -28.30
C PHE A 238 -34.77 -51.86 -29.10
N ALA A 239 -33.87 -52.62 -28.48
CA ALA A 239 -32.80 -53.32 -29.17
C ALA A 239 -33.35 -54.40 -30.13
N ALA A 240 -34.36 -55.17 -29.69
CA ALA A 240 -35.03 -56.16 -30.54
C ALA A 240 -35.73 -55.49 -31.73
N ALA A 241 -36.53 -54.45 -31.48
CA ALA A 241 -37.21 -53.71 -32.54
C ALA A 241 -36.23 -53.08 -33.55
N LEU A 242 -35.09 -52.57 -33.07
CA LEU A 242 -34.04 -52.03 -33.94
C LEU A 242 -33.41 -53.13 -34.79
N SER A 243 -33.16 -54.31 -34.23
CA SER A 243 -32.64 -55.47 -34.96
C SER A 243 -33.58 -55.89 -36.10
N ASP A 244 -34.89 -55.93 -35.84
CA ASP A 244 -35.90 -56.28 -36.85
C ASP A 244 -35.94 -55.25 -37.99
N VAL A 245 -35.90 -53.95 -37.66
CA VAL A 245 -35.87 -52.87 -38.67
C VAL A 245 -34.59 -52.92 -39.50
N ILE A 246 -33.44 -53.22 -38.90
CA ILE A 246 -32.18 -53.40 -39.63
C ILE A 246 -32.29 -54.59 -40.58
N ALA A 247 -32.83 -55.72 -40.13
CA ALA A 247 -33.01 -56.91 -40.96
C ALA A 247 -33.94 -56.66 -42.15
N GLN A 248 -35.04 -55.92 -41.94
CA GLN A 248 -35.96 -55.51 -43.03
C GLN A 248 -35.26 -54.59 -44.03
N ARG A 249 -34.47 -53.62 -43.54
CA ARG A 249 -33.71 -52.72 -44.41
C ARG A 249 -32.67 -53.46 -45.24
N THR A 250 -31.93 -54.41 -44.66
CA THR A 250 -30.97 -55.23 -45.40
C THR A 250 -31.66 -56.04 -46.49
N LEU A 251 -32.80 -56.67 -46.18
CA LEU A 251 -33.58 -57.43 -47.18
C LEU A 251 -34.06 -56.55 -48.34
N LEU A 252 -34.60 -55.37 -48.04
CA LEU A 252 -35.05 -54.41 -49.06
C LEU A 252 -33.89 -53.90 -49.93
N ASN A 253 -32.73 -53.64 -49.33
CA ASN A 253 -31.53 -53.25 -50.09
C ASN A 253 -31.05 -54.37 -51.00
N ASP A 254 -31.05 -55.61 -50.53
CA ASP A 254 -30.67 -56.77 -51.35
C ASP A 254 -31.65 -56.95 -52.52
N GLN A 255 -32.97 -56.82 -52.27
CA GLN A 255 -33.99 -56.83 -53.32
C GLN A 255 -33.79 -55.70 -54.33
N PHE A 256 -33.45 -54.50 -53.87
CA PHE A 256 -33.20 -53.35 -54.73
C PHE A 256 -31.95 -53.56 -55.60
N GLU A 257 -30.86 -54.09 -55.05
CA GLU A 257 -29.65 -54.42 -55.79
C GLU A 257 -29.90 -55.51 -56.84
N VAL A 258 -30.64 -56.57 -56.50
CA VAL A 258 -31.04 -57.61 -57.47
C VAL A 258 -31.90 -57.02 -58.58
N GLY A 259 -32.91 -56.20 -58.24
CA GLY A 259 -33.74 -55.52 -59.21
C GLY A 259 -32.94 -54.60 -60.14
N ARG A 260 -31.97 -53.86 -59.59
CA ARG A 260 -31.09 -52.98 -60.37
C ARG A 260 -30.18 -53.77 -61.32
N ARG A 261 -29.66 -54.92 -60.90
CA ARG A 261 -28.86 -55.80 -61.79
C ARG A 261 -29.71 -56.37 -62.92
N ALA A 262 -30.91 -56.88 -62.62
CA ALA A 262 -31.83 -57.38 -63.64
C ALA A 262 -32.23 -56.30 -64.65
N LEU A 263 -32.44 -55.06 -64.20
CA LEU A 263 -32.76 -53.93 -65.08
C LEU A 263 -31.58 -53.56 -65.99
N LYS A 264 -30.35 -53.58 -65.46
CA LYS A 264 -29.12 -53.35 -66.22
C LYS A 264 -28.86 -54.45 -67.27
N GLU A 265 -29.16 -55.70 -66.96
CA GLU A 265 -29.08 -56.81 -67.93
C GLU A 265 -30.12 -56.64 -69.06
N LEU A 266 -31.36 -56.28 -68.72
CA LEU A 266 -32.41 -56.01 -69.71
C LEU A 266 -32.13 -54.79 -70.61
N GLU A 267 -31.46 -53.77 -70.09
CA GLU A 267 -31.01 -52.61 -70.87
C GLU A 267 -29.87 -53.00 -71.83
N ASN A 268 -28.93 -53.83 -71.38
CA ASN A 268 -27.84 -54.33 -72.23
C ASN A 268 -28.32 -55.32 -73.31
N ASP A 269 -29.42 -56.07 -73.08
CA ASP A 269 -30.03 -56.96 -74.09
C ASP A 269 -30.81 -56.19 -75.18
N ARG A 270 -30.94 -54.85 -75.05
CA ARG A 270 -31.68 -53.99 -75.98
C ARG A 270 -30.81 -53.17 -76.93
N GLU A 271 -29.48 -53.23 -76.80
CA GLU A 271 -28.50 -52.69 -77.77
C GLU A 271 -27.97 -53.81 -78.69
#